data_AF-A0A6M1TPB2-F1
#
_entry.id   AF-A0A6M1TPB2-F1
#
_cell.length_a   1.000
_cell.length_b   1.000
_cell.length_c   1.000
_cell.angle_alpha   90.00
_cell.angle_beta   90.00
_cell.angle_gamma   90.00
#
_symmetry.space_group_name_H-M   'P 1'
#
loop_
_entity.id
_entity.type
_entity.pdbx_description
1 polymer ?
#
loop_
_entity_poly.entity_id
_entity_poly.type
_entity_poly.pdbx_seq_one_letter_code
_entity_poly.pdbx_strand_id
1 'polypeptide(L)'
;MKTATRSASLACALALIAGAAAANPNKLDIDNDGGGRFSGHAGSNWTEDQLRQQIGAQICGGALPRQFDLRILSGYWLFSGTC
;
A
#
# COMPACT_ATOMS: atom_id res chain seq x y z
N MET A 1 -22.21 -3.75 59.73
CA MET A 1 -22.58 -2.81 58.64
C MET A 1 -22.14 -3.43 57.33
N LYS A 2 -23.07 -3.62 56.40
CA LYS A 2 -22.94 -4.41 55.15
C LYS A 2 -22.72 -3.41 54.00
N THR A 3 -21.64 -3.53 53.24
CA THR A 3 -21.39 -2.66 52.08
C THR A 3 -21.55 -3.44 50.79
N ALA A 4 -22.36 -2.86 49.90
CA ALA A 4 -23.06 -3.48 48.80
C ALA A 4 -22.19 -3.91 47.61
N THR A 5 -22.58 -5.05 47.04
CA THR A 5 -22.30 -5.50 45.67
C THR A 5 -22.68 -4.40 44.67
N ARG A 6 -21.75 -3.99 43.81
CA ARG A 6 -22.04 -3.18 42.62
C ARG A 6 -21.81 -4.02 41.37
N SER A 7 -22.89 -4.60 40.91
CA SER A 7 -23.03 -5.12 39.55
C SER A 7 -23.19 -3.97 38.55
N ALA A 8 -22.90 -4.27 37.29
CA ALA A 8 -22.97 -3.45 36.08
C ALA A 8 -21.67 -2.68 35.78
N SER A 9 -21.12 -2.71 34.57
CA SER A 9 -21.86 -2.61 33.31
C SER A 9 -20.98 -2.91 32.08
N LEU A 10 -21.67 -3.08 30.95
CA LEU A 10 -21.26 -2.82 29.57
C LEU A 10 -20.38 -3.88 28.85
N ALA A 11 -21.08 -4.82 28.25
CA ALA A 11 -20.71 -5.39 26.96
C ALA A 11 -20.60 -4.28 25.90
N CYS A 12 -19.41 -4.08 25.34
CA CYS A 12 -19.22 -3.32 24.12
C CYS A 12 -18.03 -3.94 23.36
N ALA A 13 -18.27 -5.04 22.66
CA ALA A 13 -17.33 -5.60 21.69
C ALA A 13 -17.96 -5.51 20.30
N LEU A 14 -18.09 -4.27 19.82
CA LEU A 14 -18.25 -3.97 18.40
C LEU A 14 -16.86 -3.66 17.83
N ALA A 15 -16.67 -4.02 16.56
CA ALA A 15 -15.49 -3.82 15.70
C ALA A 15 -14.50 -5.00 15.74
N LEU A 16 -14.03 -5.59 14.64
CA LEU A 16 -13.96 -5.14 13.26
C LEU A 16 -14.31 -6.31 12.31
N ILE A 17 -15.40 -6.20 11.56
CA ILE A 17 -15.44 -6.79 10.22
C ILE A 17 -14.57 -5.87 9.35
N ALA A 18 -13.26 -6.10 9.41
CA ALA A 18 -12.35 -5.57 8.41
C ALA A 18 -12.74 -6.23 7.09
N GLY A 19 -13.61 -5.54 6.35
CA GLY A 19 -13.77 -5.81 4.94
C GLY A 19 -12.40 -5.69 4.33
N ALA A 20 -11.78 -6.83 4.02
CA ALA A 20 -10.74 -6.90 3.03
C ALA A 20 -11.40 -6.40 1.75
N ALA A 21 -11.36 -5.08 1.52
CA ALA A 21 -11.66 -4.51 0.23
C ALA A 21 -10.77 -5.28 -0.73
N ALA A 22 -11.37 -6.16 -1.53
CA ALA A 22 -10.65 -7.05 -2.43
C ALA A 22 -9.69 -6.17 -3.22
N ALA A 23 -8.39 -6.36 -3.02
CA ALA A 23 -7.45 -5.37 -3.47
C ALA A 23 -7.46 -5.34 -5.00
N ASN A 24 -7.63 -4.14 -5.54
CA ASN A 24 -7.94 -3.95 -6.95
C ASN A 24 -6.70 -4.34 -7.78
N PRO A 25 -6.79 -5.32 -8.68
CA PRO A 25 -5.64 -5.82 -9.42
C PRO A 25 -5.07 -4.79 -10.41
N ASN A 26 -5.80 -3.71 -10.69
CA ASN A 26 -5.36 -2.59 -11.52
C ASN A 26 -4.92 -1.36 -10.69
N LYS A 27 -4.90 -1.44 -9.36
CA LYS A 27 -4.45 -0.33 -8.50
C LYS A 27 -2.97 -0.02 -8.79
N LEU A 28 -2.62 1.26 -8.82
CA LEU A 28 -1.24 1.73 -8.78
C LEU A 28 -1.15 2.87 -7.77
N ASP A 29 -0.16 2.78 -6.90
CA ASP A 29 0.19 3.79 -5.92
C ASP A 29 1.69 4.07 -6.01
N ILE A 30 2.05 5.34 -6.15
CA ILE A 30 3.44 5.77 -6.34
C ILE A 30 3.70 6.90 -5.34
N ASP A 31 4.66 6.68 -4.48
CA ASP A 31 5.22 7.67 -3.57
C ASP A 31 6.46 8.32 -4.21
N ASN A 32 6.43 9.65 -4.31
CA ASN A 32 7.61 10.44 -4.67
C ASN A 32 8.33 10.86 -3.39
N ASP A 33 9.38 10.12 -3.06
CA ASP A 33 10.19 10.35 -1.85
C ASP A 33 11.09 11.59 -1.97
N GLY A 34 11.13 12.22 -3.16
CA GLY A 34 11.97 13.38 -3.46
C GLY A 34 13.42 13.01 -3.81
N GLY A 35 14.15 13.97 -4.38
CA GLY A 35 15.55 13.76 -4.77
C GLY A 35 15.77 12.64 -5.80
N GLY A 36 14.77 12.38 -6.65
CA GLY A 36 14.80 11.31 -7.64
C GLY A 36 14.45 9.92 -7.08
N ARG A 37 14.10 9.79 -5.81
CA ARG A 37 13.72 8.51 -5.20
C ARG A 37 12.21 8.29 -5.28
N PHE A 38 11.82 7.03 -5.42
CA PHE A 38 10.41 6.63 -5.40
C PHE A 38 10.22 5.26 -4.76
N SER A 39 8.99 5.02 -4.31
CA SER A 39 8.51 3.73 -3.86
C SER A 39 7.02 3.58 -4.19
N GLY A 40 6.47 2.39 -4.00
CA GLY A 40 5.04 2.18 -4.19
C GLY A 40 4.63 0.73 -4.34
N HIS A 41 3.37 0.53 -4.69
CA HIS A 41 2.80 -0.78 -4.93
C HIS A 41 1.76 -0.78 -6.04
N ALA A 42 1.66 -1.91 -6.72
CA ALA A 42 0.70 -2.11 -7.79
C ALA A 42 -0.01 -3.46 -7.68
N GLY A 43 -1.22 -3.50 -8.22
CA GLY A 43 -1.99 -4.73 -8.37
C GLY A 43 -1.36 -5.69 -9.38
N SER A 44 -1.77 -6.96 -9.32
CA SER A 44 -1.20 -8.06 -10.09
C SER A 44 -1.31 -7.92 -11.62
N ASN A 45 -2.19 -7.05 -12.13
CA ASN A 45 -2.36 -6.89 -13.58
C ASN A 45 -1.31 -5.98 -14.21
N TRP A 46 -0.52 -5.28 -13.40
CA TRP A 46 0.59 -4.48 -13.88
C TRP A 46 1.77 -5.36 -14.26
N THR A 47 2.50 -4.97 -15.30
CA THR A 47 3.81 -5.56 -15.65
C THR A 47 4.94 -4.65 -15.22
N GLU A 48 6.15 -5.21 -15.08
CA GLU A 48 7.35 -4.41 -14.78
C GLU A 48 7.56 -3.27 -15.79
N ASP A 49 7.42 -3.54 -17.09
CA ASP A 49 7.59 -2.53 -18.13
C ASP A 49 6.57 -1.39 -18.01
N GLN A 50 5.30 -1.71 -17.73
CA GLN A 50 4.26 -0.70 -17.51
C GLN A 50 4.59 0.17 -16.29
N LEU A 51 5.07 -0.44 -15.20
CA LEU A 51 5.47 0.30 -14.00
C LEU A 51 6.64 1.23 -14.29
N ARG A 52 7.69 0.74 -14.96
CA ARG A 52 8.85 1.57 -15.34
C ARG A 52 8.46 2.75 -16.22
N GLN A 53 7.59 2.53 -17.20
CA GLN A 53 7.09 3.60 -18.07
C GLN A 53 6.27 4.64 -17.29
N GLN A 54 5.36 4.18 -16.43
CA GLN A 54 4.50 5.05 -15.65
C GLN A 54 5.31 5.91 -14.66
N ILE A 55 6.26 5.31 -13.96
CA ILE A 55 7.16 6.01 -13.04
C ILE A 55 8.07 6.97 -13.82
N GLY A 56 8.56 6.54 -14.99
CA GLY A 56 9.35 7.40 -15.85
C GLY A 56 8.62 8.67 -16.23
N ALA A 57 7.36 8.54 -16.67
CA ALA A 57 6.51 9.66 -17.05
C ALA A 57 6.14 10.58 -15.86
N GLN A 58 5.90 10.01 -14.66
CA GLN A 58 5.40 10.79 -13.52
C GLN A 58 6.49 11.36 -12.62
N ILE A 59 7.61 10.64 -12.45
CA ILE A 59 8.64 10.95 -11.44
C ILE A 59 9.97 11.32 -12.12
N CYS A 60 10.41 10.55 -13.11
CA CYS A 60 11.75 10.69 -13.71
C CYS A 60 11.80 11.62 -14.92
N GLY A 61 10.87 12.58 -15.04
CA GLY A 61 10.88 13.58 -16.11
C GLY A 61 10.77 13.01 -17.52
N GLY A 62 10.18 11.83 -17.68
CA GLY A 62 9.99 11.14 -18.96
C GLY A 62 11.04 10.08 -19.31
N ALA A 63 12.14 9.99 -18.56
CA ALA A 63 13.13 8.93 -18.72
C ALA A 63 12.74 7.67 -17.91
N LEU A 64 13.22 6.50 -18.29
CA LEU A 64 13.05 5.30 -17.45
C LEU A 64 13.88 5.42 -16.15
N PRO A 65 13.41 4.82 -15.04
CA PRO A 65 14.17 4.78 -13.80
C PRO A 65 15.56 4.18 -14.00
N ARG A 66 16.58 4.81 -13.39
CA ARG A 66 17.96 4.33 -13.36
C ARG A 66 18.10 3.06 -12.54
N GLN A 67 17.44 3.02 -11.39
CA GLN A 67 17.33 1.85 -10.53
C GLN A 67 15.85 1.52 -10.33
N PHE A 68 15.51 0.24 -10.42
CA PHE A 68 14.15 -0.24 -10.23
C PHE A 68 14.20 -1.62 -9.60
N ASP A 69 13.86 -1.67 -8.31
CA ASP A 69 13.70 -2.89 -7.54
C ASP A 69 12.23 -3.27 -7.54
N LEU A 70 11.93 -4.49 -7.96
CA LEU A 70 10.57 -5.02 -8.02
C LEU A 70 10.49 -6.34 -7.25
N ARG A 71 9.48 -6.47 -6.40
CA ARG A 71 9.24 -7.67 -5.61
C ARG A 71 7.75 -7.97 -5.57
N ILE A 72 7.39 -9.24 -5.37
CA ILE A 72 6.02 -9.64 -5.15
C ILE A 72 5.79 -9.84 -3.65
N LEU A 73 4.73 -9.22 -3.12
CA LEU A 73 4.26 -9.43 -1.75
C LEU A 73 2.76 -9.73 -1.78
N SER A 74 2.38 -10.94 -1.38
CA SER A 74 0.97 -11.38 -1.30
C SER A 74 0.16 -11.16 -2.59
N GLY A 75 0.79 -11.33 -3.76
CA GLY A 75 0.16 -11.14 -5.08
C GLY A 75 0.16 -9.70 -5.60
N TYR A 76 0.78 -8.75 -4.88
CA TYR A 76 0.97 -7.37 -5.31
C TYR A 76 2.43 -7.12 -5.66
N TRP A 77 2.65 -6.19 -6.57
CA TRP A 77 3.97 -5.63 -6.81
C TRP A 77 4.29 -4.62 -5.72
N LEU A 78 5.47 -4.75 -5.14
CA LEU A 78 6.12 -3.74 -4.32
C LEU A 78 7.34 -3.26 -5.10
N PHE A 79 7.49 -1.96 -5.27
CA PHE A 79 8.61 -1.41 -6.03
C PHE A 79 9.25 -0.21 -5.33
N SER A 80 10.51 0.02 -5.66
CA SER A 80 11.27 1.20 -5.26
C SER A 80 12.40 1.45 -6.24
N GLY A 81 12.96 2.65 -6.22
CA GLY A 81 14.11 2.94 -7.06
C GLY A 81 14.51 4.39 -7.09
N THR A 82 15.29 4.71 -8.12
CA THR A 82 15.73 6.08 -8.39
C THR A 82 15.66 6.40 -9.88
N CYS A 83 15.36 7.65 -10.17
CA CYS A 83 15.84 8.36 -11.33
C CYS A 83 17.35 8.64 -11.12
#